data_AF-A0A3A9ZNK5-F1
#
_entry.id   AF-A0A3A9ZNK5-F1
#
_cell.length_a   1.000
_cell.length_b   1.000
_cell.length_c   1.000
_cell.angle_alpha   90.00
_cell.angle_beta   90.00
_cell.angle_gamma   90.00
#
_symmetry.space_group_name_H-M   'P 1'
#
loop_
_entity.id
_entity.type
_entity.pdbx_description
1 polymer ?
#
loop_
_entity_poly.entity_id
_entity_poly.type
_entity_poly.pdbx_seq_one_letter_code
_entity_poly.pdbx_strand_id
1 'polypeptide(L)'
;LGRPDEAIAYYEQALVWRAGKERVTEAATRTRLAEAQRDAHRPEDARRTLRQALALLEEITHPDAARVRDLLRALPAGPAEETVDEAS
;
A
#
# COMPACT_ATOMS: atom_id res chain seq x y z
N LEU A 1 -4.57 -21.55 -1.94
CA LEU A 1 -3.38 -20.89 -1.36
C LEU A 1 -3.73 -19.42 -1.21
N GLY A 2 -4.01 -18.98 0.01
CA GLY A 2 -4.56 -17.64 0.25
C GLY A 2 -4.66 -17.37 1.73
N ARG A 3 -3.53 -17.08 2.36
CA ARG A 3 -3.47 -16.64 3.76
C ARG A 3 -3.03 -15.18 3.79
N PRO A 4 -3.81 -14.26 3.20
CA PRO A 4 -3.40 -12.87 3.07
C PRO A 4 -3.19 -12.24 4.46
N ASP A 5 -3.96 -12.65 5.48
CA ASP A 5 -3.75 -12.22 6.87
C ASP A 5 -2.38 -12.62 7.44
N GLU A 6 -1.84 -13.78 7.06
CA GLU A 6 -0.49 -14.17 7.49
C GLU A 6 0.59 -13.39 6.76
N ALA A 7 0.40 -13.12 5.47
CA ALA A 7 1.31 -12.27 4.72
C ALA A 7 1.33 -10.85 5.31
N ILE A 8 0.16 -10.32 5.69
CA ILE A 8 0.03 -9.04 6.40
C ILE A 8 0.85 -9.08 7.69
N ALA A 9 0.59 -10.05 8.58
CA ALA A 9 1.30 -10.16 9.85
C ALA A 9 2.84 -10.30 9.66
N TYR A 10 3.27 -11.07 8.65
CA TYR A 10 4.68 -11.23 8.31
C TYR A 10 5.32 -9.90 7.87
N TYR A 11 4.67 -9.14 6.98
CA TYR A 11 5.21 -7.88 6.50
C TYR A 11 5.16 -6.77 7.56
N GLU A 12 4.12 -6.73 8.39
CA GLU A 12 4.06 -5.83 9.55
C GLU A 12 5.22 -6.10 10.51
N GLN A 13 5.47 -7.37 10.84
CA GLN A 13 6.61 -7.76 11.67
C GLN A 13 7.94 -7.38 11.02
N ALA A 14 8.09 -7.59 9.70
CA ALA A 14 9.30 -7.20 8.98
C ALA A 14 9.56 -5.68 9.04
N LEU A 15 8.50 -4.85 9.02
CA LEU A 15 8.61 -3.40 9.11
C LEU A 15 9.07 -2.95 10.50
N VAL A 16 8.67 -3.61 11.58
CA VAL A 16 9.15 -3.34 12.95
C VAL A 16 10.68 -3.40 13.01
N TRP A 17 11.30 -4.39 12.36
CA TRP A 17 12.76 -4.56 12.36
C TRP A 17 13.51 -3.61 11.42
N ARG A 18 12.82 -3.09 10.40
CA ARG A 18 13.40 -2.35 9.27
C ARG A 18 13.17 -0.84 9.32
N ALA A 19 12.22 -0.37 10.13
CA ALA A 19 11.86 1.04 10.24
C ALA A 19 13.10 1.94 10.43
N GLY A 20 13.34 2.84 9.47
CA GLY A 20 14.40 3.83 9.50
C GLY A 20 15.81 3.34 9.11
N LYS A 21 15.97 2.06 8.72
CA LYS A 21 17.30 1.49 8.39
C LYS A 21 17.67 1.58 6.91
N GLU A 22 16.70 1.36 6.02
CA GLU A 22 16.93 1.40 4.57
C GLU A 22 15.63 1.77 3.84
N ARG A 23 15.53 3.02 3.40
CA ARG A 23 14.29 3.59 2.83
C ARG A 23 13.74 2.79 1.65
N VAL A 24 14.60 2.33 0.74
CA VAL A 24 14.20 1.54 -0.44
C VAL A 24 13.58 0.20 -0.02
N THR A 25 14.26 -0.55 0.84
CA THR A 25 13.77 -1.86 1.33
C THR A 25 12.51 -1.71 2.18
N GLU A 26 12.39 -0.63 2.96
CA GLU A 26 11.21 -0.32 3.73
C GLU A 26 10.00 -0.03 2.81
N ALA A 27 10.20 0.76 1.75
CA ALA A 27 9.17 1.02 0.74
C ALA A 27 8.77 -0.23 -0.05
N ALA A 28 9.73 -1.08 -0.41
CA ALA A 28 9.46 -2.37 -1.07
C ALA A 28 8.64 -3.30 -0.16
N THR A 29 8.97 -3.38 1.13
CA THR A 29 8.23 -4.17 2.11
C THR A 29 6.80 -3.66 2.28
N ARG A 30 6.62 -2.33 2.37
CA ARG A 30 5.28 -1.72 2.40
C ARG A 30 4.49 -2.02 1.13
N THR A 31 5.12 -2.01 -0.04
CA THR A 31 4.40 -2.34 -1.29
C THR A 31 3.84 -3.77 -1.25
N ARG A 32 4.61 -4.74 -0.74
CA ARG A 32 4.14 -6.12 -0.58
C ARG A 32 3.04 -6.25 0.48
N LEU A 33 3.13 -5.48 1.57
CA LEU A 33 2.06 -5.39 2.56
C LEU A 33 0.76 -4.88 1.94
N ALA A 34 0.83 -3.83 1.10
CA ALA A 34 -0.34 -3.29 0.42
C ALA A 34 -0.98 -4.29 -0.56
N GLU A 35 -0.17 -5.06 -1.28
CA GLU A 35 -0.66 -6.17 -2.14
C GLU A 35 -1.41 -7.21 -1.29
N ALA A 36 -0.83 -7.64 -0.17
CA ALA A 36 -1.49 -8.57 0.75
C ALA A 36 -2.79 -8.01 1.36
N GLN A 37 -2.81 -6.71 1.70
CA GLN A 37 -4.00 -6.00 2.18
C GLN A 37 -5.10 -5.94 1.11
N ARG A 38 -4.74 -5.68 -0.16
CA ARG A 38 -5.68 -5.73 -1.28
C ARG A 38 -6.26 -7.13 -1.44
N ASP A 39 -5.41 -8.16 -1.40
CA ASP A 39 -5.82 -9.56 -1.53
C ASP A 39 -6.68 -10.02 -0.32
N ALA A 40 -6.58 -9.34 0.83
CA ALA A 40 -7.46 -9.49 1.99
C ALA A 40 -8.76 -8.65 1.90
N HIS A 41 -9.07 -8.03 0.77
CA HIS A 41 -10.19 -7.10 0.59
C HIS A 41 -10.14 -5.88 1.54
N ARG A 42 -8.94 -5.38 1.86
CA ARG A 42 -8.71 -4.17 2.68
C ARG A 42 -8.08 -3.04 1.84
N PRO A 43 -8.79 -2.48 0.84
CA PRO A 43 -8.24 -1.49 -0.07
C PRO A 43 -7.83 -0.18 0.62
N GLU A 44 -8.50 0.21 1.70
CA GLU A 44 -8.14 1.41 2.46
C GLU A 44 -6.82 1.23 3.23
N ASP A 45 -6.57 0.04 3.76
CA ASP A 45 -5.30 -0.31 4.40
C ASP A 45 -4.17 -0.28 3.37
N ALA A 46 -4.40 -0.92 2.21
CA ALA A 46 -3.47 -0.91 1.08
C ALA A 46 -3.13 0.52 0.63
N ARG A 47 -4.14 1.40 0.52
CA ARG A 47 -3.98 2.80 0.13
C ARG A 47 -3.10 3.57 1.13
N ARG A 48 -3.33 3.38 2.43
CA ARG A 48 -2.50 3.99 3.49
C ARG A 48 -1.06 3.50 3.44
N THR A 49 -0.86 2.19 3.29
CA THR A 49 0.46 1.58 3.19
C THR A 49 1.23 2.06 1.94
N LEU A 50 0.58 2.14 0.78
CA LEU A 50 1.21 2.64 -0.45
C LEU A 50 1.59 4.12 -0.36
N ARG A 51 0.79 4.97 0.31
CA ARG A 51 1.16 6.38 0.54
C ARG A 51 2.44 6.50 1.37
N GLN A 52 2.62 5.65 2.38
CA GLN A 52 3.86 5.62 3.17
C GLN A 52 5.05 5.14 2.33
N ALA A 53 4.86 4.12 1.49
CA ALA A 53 5.91 3.68 0.56
C ALA A 53 6.30 4.78 -0.44
N LEU A 54 5.30 5.50 -0.96
CA LEU A 54 5.50 6.60 -1.90
C LEU A 54 6.33 7.72 -1.26
N ALA A 55 5.97 8.16 -0.05
CA ALA A 55 6.68 9.21 0.66
C ALA A 55 8.17 8.90 0.83
N LEU A 56 8.51 7.64 1.18
CA LEU A 56 9.90 7.20 1.32
C LEU A 56 10.66 7.22 0.00
N LEU A 57 10.02 6.82 -1.11
CA LEU A 57 10.65 6.81 -2.44
C LEU A 57 10.80 8.22 -3.01
N GLU A 58 9.83 9.10 -2.76
CA GLU A 58 9.89 10.52 -3.16
C GLU A 58 10.99 11.27 -2.42
N GLU A 59 11.19 11.01 -1.12
CA GLU A 59 12.26 11.61 -0.32
C GLU A 59 13.65 11.38 -0.94
N ILE A 60 13.86 10.23 -1.58
CA ILE A 60 15.13 9.84 -2.21
C ILE A 60 15.09 9.90 -3.74
N THR A 61 14.03 10.45 -4.33
CA THR A 61 13.83 10.54 -5.80
C THR A 61 14.02 9.18 -6.51
N HIS A 62 13.51 8.09 -5.93
CA HIS A 62 13.65 6.76 -6.50
C HIS A 62 12.61 6.49 -7.60
N PRO A 63 13.00 5.87 -8.74
CA PRO A 63 12.09 5.64 -9.88
C PRO A 63 10.86 4.80 -9.54
N ASP A 64 10.97 3.86 -8.60
CA ASP A 64 9.84 3.04 -8.12
C ASP A 64 8.65 3.84 -7.60
N ALA A 65 8.82 5.13 -7.27
CA ALA A 65 7.71 6.02 -6.93
C ALA A 65 6.63 6.01 -8.03
N ALA A 66 7.02 5.91 -9.32
CA ALA A 66 6.08 5.81 -10.43
C ALA A 66 5.19 4.57 -10.32
N ARG A 67 5.80 3.40 -10.06
CA ARG A 67 5.08 2.14 -9.87
C ARG A 67 4.10 2.21 -8.69
N VAL A 68 4.51 2.82 -7.57
CA VAL A 68 3.64 2.99 -6.40
C VAL A 68 2.45 3.91 -6.69
N ARG A 69 2.64 4.96 -7.49
CA ARG A 69 1.53 5.82 -7.95
C ARG A 69 0.55 5.06 -8.83
N ASP A 70 1.03 4.19 -9.71
CA ASP A 70 0.17 3.36 -10.55
C ASP A 70 -0.66 2.38 -9.72
N LEU A 71 -0.04 1.75 -8.71
CA LEU A 71 -0.77 0.89 -7.75
C LEU A 71 -1.85 1.65 -6.98
N LEU A 72 -1.57 2.89 -6.56
CA LEU A 72 -2.56 3.74 -5.88
C LEU A 72 -3.77 4.07 -6.78
N ARG A 73 -3.54 4.32 -8.08
CA ARG A 73 -4.62 4.56 -9.05
C ARG A 73 -5.46 3.31 -9.33
N ALA A 74 -4.86 2.13 -9.22
CA ALA A 74 -5.53 0.86 -9.45
C ALA A 74 -6.37 0.35 -8.26
N LEU A 75 -6.22 0.94 -7.07
CA LEU A 75 -7.05 0.58 -5.92
C LEU A 75 -8.48 1.12 -6.11
N PRO A 76 -9.51 0.33 -5.79
CA PRO A 76 -10.88 0.80 -5.85
C PRO A 76 -11.05 2.01 -4.91
N ALA A 77 -11.88 2.97 -5.31
CA ALA A 77 -12.37 3.97 -4.38
C ALA A 77 -13.12 3.23 -3.26
N GLY A 78 -12.89 3.60 -2.00
CA GLY A 78 -13.64 3.03 -0.88
C GLY A 78 -15.15 3.29 -1.06
N PRO A 79 -16.02 2.62 -0.28
CA PRO A 79 -17.48 2.74 -0.36
C PRO A 79 -18.04 4.11 0.06
N ALA A 80 -17.29 5.21 -0.09
CA ALA A 80 -17.69 6.57 0.27
C ALA A 80 -17.73 7.56 -0.91
N GLU A 81 -17.58 7.10 -2.16
CA GLU A 81 -17.76 7.95 -3.36
C GLU A 81 -18.73 7.34 -4.39
N GLU A 82 -19.59 6.38 -3.99
CA GLU A 82 -20.67 5.84 -4.84
C GLU A 82 -22.06 6.44 -4.51
N THR A 83 -22.09 7.50 -3.72
CA THR A 83 -23.24 8.39 -3.53
C THR A 83 -22.69 9.80 -3.75
N VAL A 84 -22.93 10.52 -4.84
CA VAL A 84 -24.21 11.07 -5.28
C VAL A 84 -24.03 11.47 -6.75
N ASP A 85 -24.55 10.70 -7.69
CA ASP A 85 -25.00 11.24 -8.98
C ASP A 85 -26.11 10.34 -9.53
N GLU A 86 -27.22 10.29 -8.79
CA GLU A 86 -28.49 9.83 -9.32
C GLU A 86 -29.47 11.02 -9.22
N ALA A 87 -29.81 11.56 -10.38
CA ALA A 87 -30.91 12.48 -10.68
C ALA A 87 -30.87 13.91 -10.12
N SER A 88 -30.63 14.88 -11.02
CA SER A 88 -31.48 16.06 -11.21
C SER A 88 -31.35 16.61 -12.64
#